data_AF-A0A9D8B264-F1
#
_entry.id   AF-A0A9D8B264-F1
#
_cell.length_a   1.000
_cell.length_b   1.000
_cell.length_c   1.000
_cell.angle_alpha   90.00
_cell.angle_beta   90.00
_cell.angle_gamma   90.00
#
_symmetry.space_group_name_H-M   'P 1'
#
loop_
_entity.id
_entity.type
_entity.pdbx_description
1 polymer ?
#
loop_
_entity_poly.entity_id
_entity_poly.type
_entity_poly.pdbx_seq_one_letter_code
_entity_poly.pdbx_strand_id
1 'polypeptide(L)' 'MANNPMRNLSRSSARQVFIVKLWRSARAKPAWLGQVQHIPSGQIVHVRSAKELFAYLRRQIETETSDGARGLR' A
#
# COMPACT_ATOMS: atom_id res chain seq x y z
N MET A 1 12.67 42.85 15.38
CA MET A 1 12.29 41.45 15.64
C MET A 1 11.25 41.07 14.60
N ALA A 2 11.64 40.34 13.56
CA ALA A 2 10.73 39.94 12.47
C ALA A 2 10.34 38.47 12.67
N ASN A 3 9.05 38.22 12.91
CA ASN A 3 8.49 36.87 13.03
C ASN A 3 8.60 36.15 11.68
N ASN A 4 9.35 35.05 11.66
CA ASN A 4 9.50 34.18 10.49
C ASN A 4 8.38 33.12 10.52
N PRO A 5 7.37 33.15 9.64
CA PRO A 5 6.41 32.07 9.56
C PRO A 5 7.06 30.90 8.81
N MET A 6 7.78 30.04 9.53
CA MET A 6 7.97 28.66 9.07
C MET A 6 6.61 27.97 9.07
N ARG A 7 5.84 28.20 8.01
CA ARG A 7 4.66 27.38 7.71
C ARG A 7 5.18 25.98 7.37
N ASN A 8 4.98 25.08 8.32
CA ASN A 8 5.00 23.63 8.15
C ASN A 8 4.38 23.25 6.79
N LEU A 9 5.24 22.93 5.83
CA LEU A 9 4.88 22.23 4.60
C LEU A 9 5.64 20.91 4.57
N SER A 10 5.69 20.20 5.70
CA SER A 10 5.77 18.74 5.60
C SER A 10 4.40 18.26 5.10
N ARG A 11 4.21 18.34 3.77
CA ARG A 11 3.38 17.33 3.12
C ARG A 11 4.05 16.01 3.45
N SER A 12 3.65 15.40 4.55
CA SER A 12 3.88 14.01 4.84
C SER A 12 3.29 13.26 3.65
N SER A 13 4.09 12.99 2.62
CA SER A 13 3.76 12.01 1.60
C SER A 13 3.58 10.72 2.37
N ALA A 14 2.32 10.39 2.64
CA ALA A 14 1.98 9.18 3.33
C ALA A 14 2.50 8.04 2.43
N ARG A 15 3.42 7.24 3.00
CA ARG A 15 4.22 6.28 2.27
C ARG A 15 3.54 4.93 2.41
N GLN A 16 3.03 4.41 1.30
CA GLN A 16 2.55 3.03 1.24
C GLN A 16 3.74 2.07 1.24
N VAL A 17 3.76 1.14 2.19
CA VAL A 17 4.82 0.13 2.33
C VAL A 17 4.20 -1.25 2.39
N PHE A 18 4.74 -2.18 1.61
CA PHE A 18 4.23 -3.54 1.51
C PHE A 18 5.36 -4.56 1.70
N ILE A 19 5.04 -5.70 2.33
CA ILE A 19 5.85 -6.91 2.27
C ILE A 19 5.12 -7.91 1.37
N VAL A 20 5.82 -8.42 0.36
CA VAL A 20 5.30 -9.45 -0.55
C VAL A 20 6.10 -10.73 -0.37
N LYS A 21 5.42 -11.82 -0.02
CA LYS A 21 5.98 -13.17 0.07
C LYS A 21 5.41 -14.00 -1.06
N LEU A 22 6.25 -14.65 -1.85
CA LEU A 22 5.85 -15.49 -2.98
C LEU A 22 6.45 -16.88 -2.82
N TRP A 23 5.66 -17.92 -3.08
CA TRP A 23 6.15 -19.29 -3.07
C TRP A 23 5.41 -20.14 -4.11
N ARG A 24 6.08 -21.21 -4.55
CA ARG A 24 5.51 -22.18 -5.49
C ARG A 24 4.85 -23.31 -4.71
N SER A 25 3.57 -23.59 -4.99
CA SER A 25 2.92 -24.78 -4.44
C SER A 25 3.45 -26.04 -5.13
N ALA A 26 3.74 -27.08 -4.34
CA ALA A 26 4.18 -28.38 -4.85
C ALA A 26 3.03 -29.33 -5.21
N ARG A 27 1.76 -28.98 -4.89
CA ARG A 27 0.62 -29.89 -5.11
C ARG A 27 -0.07 -29.65 -6.46
N ALA A 28 -0.06 -30.71 -7.29
CA ALA A 28 -0.90 -31.02 -8.46
C ALA A 28 -0.97 -30.02 -9.63
N LYS A 29 -0.75 -28.72 -9.44
CA LYS A 29 -0.58 -27.72 -10.49
C LYS A 29 0.42 -26.66 -10.01
N PRO A 30 1.32 -26.14 -10.87
CA PRO A 30 2.17 -25.01 -10.54
C PRO A 30 1.31 -23.76 -10.33
N ALA A 31 0.79 -23.59 -9.13
CA ALA A 31 0.11 -22.39 -8.69
C ALA A 31 1.09 -21.56 -7.87
N TRP A 32 1.31 -20.32 -8.30
CA TRP A 32 1.99 -19.32 -7.50
C TRP A 32 1.05 -18.90 -6.36
N LEU A 33 1.54 -19.00 -5.14
CA LEU A 33 0.86 -18.50 -3.96
C LEU A 33 1.62 -17.28 -3.47
N GLY A 34 0.88 -16.26 -3.07
CA GLY A 34 1.44 -15.03 -2.53
C GLY A 34 0.70 -14.56 -1.29
N GLN A 35 1.42 -13.84 -0.45
CA GLN A 35 0.88 -13.09 0.67
C GLN A 35 1.41 -11.67 0.59
N VAL A 36 0.53 -10.70 0.78
CA VAL A 36 0.86 -9.27 0.83
C VAL A 36 0.47 -8.75 2.20
N GLN A 37 1.40 -8.07 2.86
CA GLN A 37 1.15 -7.33 4.08
C GLN A 37 1.27 -5.85 3.79
N HIS A 38 0.22 -5.08 4.05
CA HIS A 38 0.26 -3.63 4.05
C HIS A 38 0.73 -3.14 5.43
N ILE A 39 1.92 -2.54 5.48
CA ILE A 39 2.60 -2.21 6.75
C ILE A 39 1.82 -1.18 7.58
N PRO A 40 1.42 0.00 7.04
CA PRO A 40 0.62 0.98 7.77
C PRO A 40 -0.66 0.44 8.42
N SER A 41 -1.43 -0.40 7.71
CA SER A 41 -2.72 -0.92 8.22
C SER A 41 -2.61 -2.24 8.97
N GLY A 42 -1.47 -2.94 8.87
CA GLY A 42 -1.33 -4.32 9.32
C GLY A 42 -2.13 -5.34 8.51
N GLN A 43 -2.85 -4.93 7.45
CA GLN A 43 -3.69 -5.83 6.67
C GLN A 43 -2.85 -6.90 5.95
N ILE A 44 -3.30 -8.14 6.00
CA ILE A 44 -2.69 -9.26 5.28
C ILE A 44 -3.71 -9.82 4.29
N VAL A 45 -3.30 -10.04 3.05
CA VAL A 45 -4.10 -10.69 2.01
C VAL A 45 -3.31 -11.80 1.32
N HIS A 46 -4.01 -12.85 0.89
CA HIS A 46 -3.44 -13.91 0.07
C HIS A 46 -3.83 -13.71 -1.39
N VAL A 47 -2.89 -13.88 -2.30
CA VAL A 47 -3.07 -13.73 -3.75
C VAL A 47 -2.67 -15.01 -4.46
N ARG A 48 -3.42 -15.37 -5.50
CA ARG A 48 -3.20 -16.59 -6.31
C ARG A 48 -2.66 -16.28 -7.70
N SER A 49 -2.55 -15.01 -8.05
CA SER A 49 -2.07 -14.55 -9.35
C SER A 49 -1.41 -13.18 -9.26
N ALA A 50 -0.55 -12.86 -10.23
CA ALA A 50 0.01 -11.52 -10.37
C ALA A 50 -1.09 -10.47 -10.58
N LYS A 51 -2.17 -10.82 -11.29
CA LYS A 51 -3.33 -9.94 -11.51
C LYS A 51 -3.98 -9.51 -10.19
N GLU A 52 -4.19 -10.45 -9.26
CA GLU A 52 -4.72 -10.14 -7.92
C GLU A 52 -3.77 -9.26 -7.10
N LEU A 53 -2.46 -9.51 -7.17
CA LEU A 53 -1.44 -8.69 -6.52
C LEU A 53 -1.51 -7.24 -6.99
N PHE A 54 -1.46 -7.01 -8.30
CA PHE A 54 -1.51 -5.66 -8.86
C PHE A 54 -2.83 -4.94 -8.56
N ALA A 55 -3.96 -5.66 -8.61
CA ALA A 55 -5.25 -5.10 -8.25
C ALA A 55 -5.29 -4.64 -6.78
N TYR A 56 -4.71 -5.43 -5.86
CA TYR A 56 -4.63 -5.06 -4.44
C TYR A 56 -3.75 -3.82 -4.22
N LEU A 57 -2.54 -3.80 -4.78
CA LEU A 57 -1.60 -2.68 -4.61
C LEU A 57 -2.18 -1.38 -5.15
N ARG A 58 -2.79 -1.43 -6.34
CA ARG A 58 -3.43 -0.26 -6.95
C ARG A 58 -4.54 0.30 -6.08
N ARG A 59 -5.42 -0.56 -5.55
CA ARG A 59 -6.52 -0.14 -4.66
C ARG A 59 -6.00 0.55 -3.40
N GLN A 60 -4.92 0.04 -2.78
CA GLN A 60 -4.36 0.66 -1.57
C GLN A 60 -3.79 2.06 -1.86
N ILE A 61 -3.06 2.22 -2.97
CA ILE A 61 -2.51 3.51 -3.41
C ILE A 61 -3.62 4.52 -3.73
N GLU A 62 -4.70 4.08 -4.39
CA GLU A 62 -5.84 4.94 -4.74
C GLU A 62 -6.67 5.34 -3.50
N THR A 63 -6.75 4.48 -2.48
CA THR A 63 -7.48 4.76 -1.23
C THR A 63 -6.82 5.92 -0.48
N GLU A 64 -5.50 5.91 -0.33
CA GLU A 64 -4.76 7.00 0.31
C GLU A 64 -4.85 8.32 -0.46
N THR A 65 -4.78 8.25 -1.80
CA THR A 65 -4.95 9.46 -2.65
C THR A 65 -6.31 10.10 -2.41
N SER A 66 -7.35 9.28 -2.21
CA SER A 66 -8.72 9.73 -1.95
C SER A 66 -8.92 10.29 -0.54
N ASP A 67 -8.24 9.73 0.46
CA ASP A 67 -8.31 10.22 1.85
C ASP A 67 -7.48 11.50 2.05
N GLY A 68 -6.32 11.60 1.39
CA GLY A 68 -5.52 12.83 1.33
C GLY A 68 -6.25 13.98 0.65
N ALA A 69 -7.10 13.70 -0.35
CA ALA A 69 -7.94 14.70 -1.02
C ALA A 69 -9.14 15.16 -0.16
N ARG A 70 -9.65 14.30 0.74
CA ARG A 70 -10.77 14.62 1.64
C ARG A 70 -10.37 15.45 2.87
N GLY A 71 -9.13 15.35 3.33
CA GLY A 71 -8.61 16.16 4.45
C GLY A 71 -8.23 17.60 4.11
N LEU A 72 -8.42 18.03 2.85
CA LEU A 72 -8.07 19.35 2.33
C LEU A 72 -9.31 20.22 1.99
N ARG A 73 -10.52 19.79 2.38
CA ARG A 73 -11.77 20.55 2.21
C ARG A 73 -12.20 21.24 3.49
#